data_AF-A0A7K3PSH8-F1
#
_entry.id   AF-A0A7K3PSH8-F1
#
_cell.length_a   1.000
_cell.length_b   1.000
_cell.length_c   1.000
_cell.angle_alpha   90.00
_cell.angle_beta   90.00
_cell.angle_gamma   90.00
#
_symmetry.space_group_name_H-M   'P 1'
#
loop_
_entity.id
_entity.type
_entity.pdbx_description
1 polymer ?
#
loop_
_entity_poly.entity_id
_entity_poly.type
_entity_poly.pdbx_seq_one_letter_code
_entity_poly.pdbx_strand_id
1 'polypeptide(L)'
;MRRSLGRYELTRELGRGGMGVVWAANDREGGREVAVKLLAPPAGSADFSSLERRFLREARLTSRLDHPGIPAVHDHGSHEGELYLVMDLIPGRALDGVLKSEGPLPVARAADITRRTADVLAHAHAQSVVHRDLKPSNLMITPTGETKVLDFGVAAALEPQPGETRFTAANATPGTVMYMPPEQAVGQTVPASDLYSLGCVLYELLTGAPPFASGSHFFLYHQHAHDPVPPLAERRHGVPAGLRALVEALLEKKPEDRPASAAEVALRAATWAPPAPARPTNPVIPHPRLAEIDRLRRSGHPARALQEYGDLMAGARLGRADVLAARAGHALCAGTIGRTREALDELKSVLAEQRSLLGPDDPGVLDTRYEIAVLLARTGDRHAAGELLKRLADDEDRILPGTDSRSGRARALLDRLRRIA
;
A
#
# COMPACT_ATOMS: atom_id res chain seq x y z
N MET A 1 -12.28 -35.11 -6.07
CA MET A 1 -13.50 -34.39 -6.49
C MET A 1 -13.13 -32.91 -6.53
N ARG A 2 -13.20 -32.22 -7.68
CA ARG A 2 -12.88 -30.78 -7.75
C ARG A 2 -13.98 -30.01 -7.04
N ARG A 3 -13.63 -29.27 -5.98
CA ARG A 3 -14.57 -28.42 -5.25
C ARG A 3 -14.72 -27.11 -6.00
N SER A 4 -15.95 -26.71 -6.29
CA SER A 4 -16.27 -25.42 -6.92
C SER A 4 -17.03 -24.55 -5.94
N LEU A 5 -16.68 -23.27 -5.90
CA LEU A 5 -17.37 -22.22 -5.15
C LEU A 5 -17.97 -21.26 -6.17
N GLY A 6 -19.22 -21.46 -6.57
CA GLY A 6 -19.83 -20.69 -7.67
C GLY A 6 -18.95 -20.69 -8.93
N ARG A 7 -18.48 -19.51 -9.36
CA ARG A 7 -17.60 -19.34 -10.53
C ARG A 7 -16.14 -19.72 -10.31
N TYR A 8 -15.73 -19.94 -9.07
CA TYR A 8 -14.35 -20.24 -8.71
C TYR A 8 -14.12 -21.74 -8.64
N GLU A 9 -13.21 -22.25 -9.47
CA GLU A 9 -12.79 -23.65 -9.42
C GLU A 9 -11.58 -23.79 -8.50
N LEU A 10 -11.75 -24.40 -7.33
CA LEU A 10 -10.66 -24.57 -6.36
C LEU A 10 -9.68 -25.63 -6.86
N THR A 11 -8.41 -25.27 -6.95
CA THR A 11 -7.36 -26.11 -7.56
C THR A 11 -6.50 -26.80 -6.51
N ARG A 12 -5.84 -26.02 -5.65
CA ARG A 12 -4.92 -26.52 -4.61
C ARG A 12 -5.05 -25.75 -3.30
N GLU A 13 -4.92 -26.44 -2.18
CA GLU A 13 -4.85 -25.82 -0.87
C GLU A 13 -3.51 -25.07 -0.73
N LEU A 14 -3.56 -23.80 -0.34
CA LEU A 14 -2.40 -22.95 -0.08
C LEU A 14 -1.99 -23.01 1.39
N GLY A 15 -2.97 -23.17 2.27
CA GLY A 15 -2.75 -23.25 3.70
C GLY A 15 -4.05 -23.37 4.48
N ARG A 16 -3.92 -23.82 5.73
CA ARG A 16 -5.02 -24.04 6.66
C ARG A 16 -4.63 -23.54 8.03
N GLY A 17 -5.54 -22.81 8.67
CA GLY A 17 -5.35 -22.28 10.01
C GLY A 17 -6.65 -22.32 10.81
N GLY A 18 -6.64 -21.82 12.06
CA GLY A 18 -7.79 -21.88 12.95
C GLY A 18 -9.02 -21.09 12.48
N MET A 19 -8.87 -20.19 11.51
CA MET A 19 -9.97 -19.41 10.94
C MET A 19 -10.51 -19.99 9.62
N GLY A 20 -9.88 -21.01 9.05
CA GLY A 20 -10.33 -21.58 7.76
C GLY A 20 -9.21 -22.08 6.86
N VAL A 21 -9.52 -22.21 5.57
CA VAL A 21 -8.64 -22.78 4.54
C VAL A 21 -8.52 -21.81 3.37
N VAL A 22 -7.30 -21.62 2.88
CA VAL A 22 -7.03 -20.80 1.69
C VAL A 22 -6.71 -21.73 0.53
N TRP A 23 -7.37 -21.50 -0.60
CA TRP A 23 -7.21 -22.23 -1.85
C TRP A 23 -6.71 -21.31 -2.95
N ALA A 24 -5.88 -21.81 -3.85
CA ALA A 24 -5.78 -21.24 -5.18
C ALA A 24 -7.00 -21.70 -5.98
N ALA A 25 -7.52 -20.83 -6.84
CA ALA A 25 -8.67 -21.10 -7.65
C ALA A 25 -8.58 -20.40 -9.00
N ASN A 26 -9.21 -21.00 -10.02
CA ASN A 26 -9.39 -20.35 -11.31
C ASN A 26 -10.71 -19.59 -11.32
N ASP A 27 -10.67 -18.28 -11.53
CA ASP A 27 -11.85 -17.46 -11.83
C ASP A 27 -12.25 -17.71 -13.29
N ARG A 28 -13.32 -18.50 -13.49
CA ARG A 28 -13.76 -18.92 -14.83
C ARG A 28 -14.31 -17.78 -15.68
N GLU A 29 -14.79 -16.70 -15.06
CA GLU A 29 -15.31 -15.53 -15.78
C GLU A 29 -14.20 -14.50 -16.01
N GLY A 30 -13.34 -14.28 -15.03
CA GLY A 30 -12.27 -13.31 -15.10
C GLY A 30 -10.96 -13.80 -15.73
N GLY A 31 -10.84 -15.11 -16.01
CA GLY A 31 -9.69 -15.70 -16.70
C GLY A 31 -8.37 -15.60 -15.93
N ARG A 32 -8.40 -15.50 -14.60
CA ARG A 32 -7.22 -15.34 -13.74
C ARG A 32 -7.20 -16.33 -12.58
N GLU A 33 -6.01 -16.64 -12.09
CA GLU A 33 -5.84 -17.40 -10.84
C GLU A 33 -5.98 -16.45 -9.65
N VAL A 34 -6.72 -16.87 -8.62
CA VAL A 34 -7.03 -16.10 -7.42
C VAL A 34 -6.81 -16.93 -6.16
N ALA A 35 -6.68 -16.27 -5.01
CA ALA A 35 -6.73 -16.91 -3.71
C ALA A 35 -8.15 -16.80 -3.14
N VAL A 36 -8.72 -17.92 -2.69
CA VAL A 36 -10.04 -18.03 -2.07
C VAL A 36 -9.85 -18.48 -0.62
N LYS A 37 -10.12 -17.60 0.33
CA LYS A 37 -10.14 -17.93 1.75
C LYS A 37 -11.56 -18.32 2.15
N LEU A 38 -11.74 -19.57 2.52
CA LEU A 38 -12.98 -20.12 3.06
C LEU A 38 -12.91 -20.11 4.58
N LEU A 39 -13.90 -19.48 5.23
CA LEU A 39 -14.03 -19.44 6.68
C LEU A 39 -15.15 -20.39 7.08
N ALA A 40 -14.82 -21.38 7.91
CA ALA A 40 -15.82 -22.23 8.52
C ALA A 40 -16.33 -21.52 9.80
N PRO A 41 -17.63 -21.27 9.94
CA PRO A 41 -18.18 -20.78 11.20
C PRO A 41 -17.87 -21.78 12.33
N PRO A 42 -17.57 -21.31 13.56
CA PRO A 42 -17.37 -22.21 14.69
C PRO A 42 -18.59 -23.11 14.89
N ALA A 43 -18.36 -24.41 15.10
CA ALA A 43 -19.44 -25.36 15.35
C ALA A 43 -20.28 -24.90 16.56
N GLY A 44 -21.59 -24.76 16.37
CA GLY A 44 -22.51 -24.29 17.41
C GLY A 44 -22.67 -22.76 17.52
N SER A 45 -22.20 -21.98 16.54
CA SER A 45 -22.50 -20.54 16.51
C SER A 45 -24.02 -20.34 16.40
N ALA A 46 -24.65 -19.90 17.49
CA ALA A 46 -26.10 -19.72 17.60
C ALA A 46 -26.67 -18.66 16.63
N ASP A 47 -25.81 -17.91 15.93
CA ASP A 47 -26.23 -16.87 14.98
C ASP A 47 -25.23 -16.70 13.81
N PHE A 48 -25.27 -17.60 12.84
CA PHE A 48 -24.53 -17.46 11.57
C PHE A 48 -24.83 -16.13 10.87
N SER A 49 -26.07 -15.61 11.01
CA SER A 49 -26.49 -14.37 10.35
C SER A 49 -25.76 -13.13 10.88
N SER A 50 -25.42 -13.07 12.18
CA SER A 50 -24.62 -11.97 12.71
C SER A 50 -23.15 -12.11 12.37
N LEU A 51 -22.63 -13.34 12.32
CA LEU A 51 -21.27 -13.59 11.85
C LEU A 51 -21.10 -13.19 10.38
N GLU A 52 -22.02 -13.60 9.51
CA GLU A 52 -22.05 -13.24 8.11
C GLU A 52 -22.13 -11.71 7.93
N ARG A 53 -23.04 -11.02 8.64
CA ARG A 53 -23.13 -9.56 8.59
C ARG A 53 -21.84 -8.86 8.98
N ARG A 54 -21.17 -9.33 10.05
CA ARG A 54 -19.88 -8.80 10.48
C ARG A 54 -18.80 -9.06 9.44
N PHE A 55 -18.74 -10.27 8.91
CA PHE A 55 -17.79 -10.64 7.86
C PHE A 55 -17.95 -9.78 6.60
N LEU A 56 -19.17 -9.66 6.07
CA LEU A 56 -19.43 -8.83 4.89
C LEU A 56 -19.09 -7.36 5.14
N ARG A 57 -19.31 -6.85 6.36
CA ARG A 57 -18.90 -5.49 6.74
C ARG A 57 -17.37 -5.33 6.70
N GLU A 58 -16.63 -6.24 7.34
CA GLU A 58 -15.16 -6.17 7.38
C GLU A 58 -14.54 -6.39 5.99
N ALA A 59 -15.05 -7.35 5.21
CA ALA A 59 -14.61 -7.59 3.84
C ALA A 59 -14.79 -6.34 2.95
N ARG A 60 -15.90 -5.60 3.09
CA ARG A 60 -16.13 -4.33 2.38
C ARG A 60 -15.19 -3.21 2.82
N LEU A 61 -14.76 -3.19 4.07
CA LEU A 61 -13.77 -2.20 4.53
C LEU A 61 -12.41 -2.53 3.93
N THR A 62 -12.00 -3.79 3.99
CA THR A 62 -10.73 -4.26 3.41
C THR A 62 -10.69 -4.09 1.89
N SER A 63 -11.81 -4.29 1.16
CA SER A 63 -11.84 -4.15 -0.30
C SER A 63 -11.66 -2.71 -0.81
N ARG A 64 -11.70 -1.71 0.08
CA ARG A 64 -11.44 -0.30 -0.27
C ARG A 64 -9.95 0.06 -0.16
N LEU A 65 -9.15 -0.79 0.46
CA LEU A 65 -7.73 -0.57 0.63
C LEU A 65 -7.01 -0.75 -0.71
N ASP A 66 -6.70 0.36 -1.38
CA ASP A 66 -5.88 0.38 -2.59
C ASP A 66 -4.43 0.73 -2.26
N HIS A 67 -3.59 -0.29 -2.08
CA HIS A 67 -2.17 -0.13 -1.83
C HIS A 67 -1.38 -1.30 -2.41
N PRO A 68 -0.21 -1.09 -3.04
CA PRO A 68 0.55 -2.16 -3.69
C PRO A 68 1.02 -3.26 -2.72
N GLY A 69 1.16 -2.96 -1.44
CA GLY A 69 1.48 -3.94 -0.40
C GLY A 69 0.27 -4.73 0.14
N ILE A 70 -0.93 -4.51 -0.39
CA ILE A 70 -2.17 -5.19 0.02
C ILE A 70 -2.73 -5.95 -1.19
N PRO A 71 -3.03 -7.27 -1.08
CA PRO A 71 -3.72 -8.00 -2.13
C PRO A 71 -5.09 -7.38 -2.44
N ALA A 72 -5.41 -7.16 -3.72
CA ALA A 72 -6.72 -6.65 -4.07
C ALA A 72 -7.80 -7.70 -3.76
N VAL A 73 -8.90 -7.25 -3.15
CA VAL A 73 -10.08 -8.09 -2.92
C VAL A 73 -10.98 -8.02 -4.16
N HIS A 74 -11.25 -9.17 -4.76
CA HIS A 74 -12.05 -9.30 -5.98
C HIS A 74 -13.52 -9.58 -5.69
N ASP A 75 -13.79 -10.34 -4.63
CA ASP A 75 -15.13 -10.82 -4.32
C ASP A 75 -15.22 -11.28 -2.87
N HIS A 76 -16.43 -11.29 -2.31
CA HIS A 76 -16.71 -11.79 -0.97
C HIS A 76 -18.19 -12.16 -0.84
N GLY A 77 -18.50 -13.16 -0.03
CA GLY A 77 -19.88 -13.58 0.15
C GLY A 77 -20.05 -14.78 1.04
N SER A 78 -21.22 -15.39 0.95
CA SER A 78 -21.52 -16.71 1.50
C SER A 78 -21.93 -17.66 0.38
N HIS A 79 -21.57 -18.93 0.51
CA HIS A 79 -21.99 -19.99 -0.40
C HIS A 79 -22.19 -21.27 0.42
N GLU A 80 -23.38 -21.86 0.34
CA GLU A 80 -23.71 -23.11 1.05
C GLU A 80 -23.38 -23.09 2.56
N GLY A 81 -23.51 -21.92 3.21
CA GLY A 81 -23.22 -21.76 4.64
C GLY A 81 -21.74 -21.55 4.99
N GLU A 82 -20.86 -21.39 4.00
CA GLU A 82 -19.47 -20.98 4.19
C GLU A 82 -19.24 -19.55 3.74
N LEU A 83 -18.49 -18.79 4.53
CA LEU A 83 -18.08 -17.43 4.17
C LEU A 83 -16.82 -17.50 3.33
N TYR A 84 -16.72 -16.69 2.29
CA TYR A 84 -15.56 -16.67 1.41
C TYR A 84 -15.08 -15.25 1.12
N LEU A 85 -13.76 -15.12 0.96
CA LEU A 85 -13.08 -13.93 0.46
C LEU A 85 -12.18 -14.32 -0.70
N VAL A 86 -12.35 -13.66 -1.84
CA VAL A 86 -11.52 -13.84 -3.04
C VAL A 86 -10.60 -12.65 -3.20
N MET A 87 -9.30 -12.92 -3.35
CA MET A 87 -8.27 -11.89 -3.43
C MET A 87 -7.17 -12.28 -4.43
N ASP A 88 -6.25 -11.36 -4.71
CA ASP A 88 -5.06 -11.66 -5.51
C ASP A 88 -4.31 -12.88 -4.96
N LEU A 89 -3.96 -13.80 -5.86
CA LEU A 89 -2.99 -14.83 -5.53
C LEU A 89 -1.59 -14.22 -5.55
N ILE A 90 -0.96 -14.09 -4.39
CA ILE A 90 0.38 -13.51 -4.28
C ILE A 90 1.45 -14.57 -4.55
N PRO A 91 2.27 -14.42 -5.61
CA PRO A 91 3.44 -15.27 -5.78
C PRO A 91 4.51 -14.86 -4.77
N GLY A 92 5.03 -15.81 -4.00
CA GLY A 92 6.06 -15.53 -3.00
C GLY A 92 6.17 -16.59 -1.92
N ARG A 93 6.94 -16.26 -0.89
CA ARG A 93 7.12 -17.07 0.32
C ARG A 93 6.58 -16.31 1.52
N ALA A 94 5.82 -16.98 2.38
CA ALA A 94 5.44 -16.42 3.67
C ALA A 94 6.70 -16.20 4.53
N LEU A 95 6.70 -15.13 5.34
CA LEU A 95 7.89 -14.69 6.08
C LEU A 95 8.29 -15.68 7.18
N ASP A 96 7.34 -16.44 7.74
CA ASP A 96 7.64 -17.54 8.65
C ASP A 96 8.45 -18.65 7.95
N GLY A 97 8.10 -18.98 6.70
CA GLY A 97 8.84 -19.93 5.87
C GLY A 97 10.22 -19.42 5.48
N VAL A 98 10.37 -18.11 5.30
CA VAL A 98 11.67 -17.44 5.09
C VAL A 98 12.53 -17.58 6.35
N LEU A 99 12.00 -17.22 7.52
CA LEU A 99 12.69 -17.32 8.81
C LEU A 99 13.11 -18.76 9.14
N LYS A 100 12.23 -19.75 8.91
CA LYS A 100 12.57 -21.16 9.10
C LYS A 100 13.74 -21.63 8.25
N SER A 101 13.87 -21.11 7.03
CA SER A 101 14.92 -21.53 6.10
C SER A 101 16.24 -20.75 6.23
N GLU A 102 16.16 -19.47 6.56
CA GLU A 102 17.31 -18.55 6.53
C GLU A 102 17.79 -18.16 7.93
N GLY A 103 16.97 -18.40 8.96
CA GLY A 103 17.22 -17.92 10.31
C GLY A 103 17.06 -16.39 10.41
N PRO A 104 17.75 -15.74 11.37
CA PRO A 104 17.71 -14.29 11.54
C PRO A 104 18.17 -13.56 10.28
N LEU A 105 17.42 -12.53 9.85
CA LEU A 105 17.70 -11.81 8.61
C LEU A 105 18.75 -10.70 8.81
N PRO A 106 19.52 -10.30 7.79
CA PRO A 106 20.38 -9.12 7.85
C PRO A 106 19.60 -7.86 8.29
N VAL A 107 20.24 -6.99 9.07
CA VAL A 107 19.62 -5.77 9.64
C VAL A 107 18.90 -4.95 8.57
N ALA A 108 19.55 -4.75 7.42
CA ALA A 108 18.98 -3.94 6.34
C ALA A 108 17.69 -4.55 5.76
N ARG A 109 17.63 -5.87 5.64
CA ARG A 109 16.45 -6.57 5.13
C ARG A 109 15.32 -6.59 6.15
N ALA A 110 15.64 -6.79 7.43
CA ALA A 110 14.65 -6.70 8.51
C ALA A 110 14.03 -5.29 8.56
N ALA A 111 14.87 -4.25 8.49
CA ALA A 111 14.42 -2.86 8.44
C ALA A 111 13.56 -2.55 7.21
N ASP A 112 13.90 -3.06 6.02
CA ASP A 112 13.09 -2.86 4.82
C ASP A 112 11.71 -3.52 4.91
N ILE A 113 11.66 -4.76 5.41
CA ILE A 113 10.40 -5.48 5.61
C ILE A 113 9.53 -4.73 6.62
N THR A 114 10.11 -4.28 7.74
CA THR A 114 9.41 -3.45 8.73
C THR A 114 8.91 -2.16 8.12
N ARG A 115 9.76 -1.43 7.38
CA ARG A 115 9.37 -0.17 6.71
C ARG A 115 8.18 -0.38 5.78
N ARG A 116 8.26 -1.35 4.86
CA ARG A 116 7.19 -1.63 3.89
C ARG A 116 5.91 -2.11 4.57
N THR A 117 6.03 -2.87 5.66
CA THR A 117 4.87 -3.30 6.45
C THR A 117 4.23 -2.10 7.16
N ALA A 118 5.03 -1.21 7.74
CA ALA A 118 4.57 0.02 8.36
C ALA A 118 3.92 0.98 7.36
N ASP A 119 4.44 1.09 6.13
CA ASP A 119 3.80 1.85 5.03
C ASP A 119 2.38 1.31 4.73
N VAL A 120 2.24 -0.03 4.66
CA VAL A 120 0.96 -0.70 4.45
C VAL A 120 -0.02 -0.46 5.61
N LEU A 121 0.45 -0.56 6.85
CA LEU A 121 -0.35 -0.29 8.04
C LEU A 121 -0.79 1.18 8.09
N ALA A 122 0.10 2.12 7.75
CA ALA A 122 -0.23 3.55 7.72
C ALA A 122 -1.39 3.84 6.76
N HIS A 123 -1.38 3.22 5.58
CA HIS A 123 -2.46 3.32 4.61
C HIS A 123 -3.78 2.77 5.15
N ALA A 124 -3.76 1.60 5.80
CA ALA A 124 -4.96 1.00 6.39
C ALA A 124 -5.51 1.81 7.56
N HIS A 125 -4.63 2.27 8.46
CA HIS A 125 -4.99 3.07 9.63
C HIS A 125 -5.63 4.40 9.25
N ALA A 126 -5.17 5.03 8.15
CA ALA A 126 -5.78 6.25 7.61
C ALA A 126 -7.24 6.06 7.15
N GLN A 127 -7.66 4.81 6.91
CA GLN A 127 -9.03 4.44 6.57
C GLN A 127 -9.77 3.77 7.74
N SER A 128 -9.24 3.92 8.96
CA SER A 128 -9.78 3.33 10.20
C SER A 128 -9.84 1.80 10.18
N VAL A 129 -8.98 1.15 9.39
CA VAL A 129 -8.84 -0.31 9.35
C VAL A 129 -7.61 -0.73 10.14
N VAL A 130 -7.79 -1.56 11.17
CA VAL A 130 -6.71 -2.17 11.97
C VAL A 130 -6.55 -3.63 11.55
N HIS A 131 -5.32 -4.12 11.46
CA HIS A 131 -5.00 -5.45 10.95
C HIS A 131 -5.39 -6.57 11.96
N ARG A 132 -5.05 -6.42 13.25
CA ARG A 132 -5.42 -7.31 14.40
C ARG A 132 -4.77 -8.69 14.47
N ASP A 133 -4.17 -9.21 13.40
CA ASP A 133 -3.47 -10.51 13.42
C ASP A 133 -2.10 -10.44 12.72
N LEU A 134 -1.33 -9.37 12.96
CA LEU A 134 -0.06 -9.19 12.25
C LEU A 134 1.01 -10.16 12.79
N LYS A 135 1.55 -11.00 11.91
CA LYS A 135 2.56 -12.03 12.23
C LYS A 135 3.29 -12.47 10.96
N PRO A 136 4.43 -13.19 11.06
CA PRO A 136 5.22 -13.55 9.88
C PRO A 136 4.46 -14.37 8.83
N SER A 137 3.52 -15.25 9.23
CA SER A 137 2.73 -16.03 8.26
C SER A 137 1.75 -15.17 7.44
N ASN A 138 1.45 -13.94 7.89
CA ASN A 138 0.57 -12.99 7.20
C ASN A 138 1.37 -11.95 6.39
N LEU A 139 2.70 -12.12 6.30
CA LEU A 139 3.58 -11.31 5.48
C LEU A 139 4.17 -12.19 4.37
N MET A 140 3.98 -11.81 3.11
CA MET A 140 4.57 -12.50 1.97
C MET A 140 5.70 -11.67 1.36
N ILE A 141 6.79 -12.37 1.04
CA ILE A 141 7.91 -11.82 0.27
C ILE A 141 7.79 -12.34 -1.16
N THR A 142 7.59 -11.41 -2.10
CA THR A 142 7.50 -11.75 -3.53
C THR A 142 8.89 -12.06 -4.11
N PRO A 143 8.99 -12.72 -5.28
CA PRO A 143 10.27 -12.89 -5.97
C PRO A 143 11.00 -11.58 -6.29
N THR A 144 10.26 -10.48 -6.45
CA THR A 144 10.80 -9.13 -6.66
C THR A 144 11.28 -8.46 -5.37
N GLY A 145 11.15 -9.13 -4.23
CA GLY A 145 11.53 -8.60 -2.91
C GLY A 145 10.51 -7.63 -2.32
N GLU A 146 9.28 -7.57 -2.83
CA GLU A 146 8.20 -6.82 -2.22
C GLU A 146 7.63 -7.51 -1.00
N THR A 147 7.12 -6.72 -0.05
CA THR A 147 6.38 -7.21 1.10
C THR A 147 4.89 -6.97 0.87
N LYS A 148 4.10 -8.04 0.92
CA LYS A 148 2.64 -7.99 0.90
C LYS A 148 2.11 -8.37 2.28
N VAL A 149 1.18 -7.58 2.80
CA VAL A 149 0.48 -7.85 4.06
C VAL A 149 -0.88 -8.47 3.72
N LEU A 150 -1.10 -9.69 4.18
CA LEU A 150 -2.30 -10.47 3.91
C LEU A 150 -3.32 -10.31 5.04
N ASP A 151 -4.57 -10.72 4.82
CA ASP A 151 -5.55 -10.98 5.90
C ASP A 151 -5.99 -9.77 6.75
N PHE A 152 -6.06 -8.58 6.16
CA PHE A 152 -6.64 -7.40 6.81
C PHE A 152 -8.08 -7.63 7.29
N GLY A 153 -8.32 -7.41 8.59
CA GLY A 153 -9.66 -7.18 9.16
C GLY A 153 -10.61 -8.37 9.17
N VAL A 154 -10.35 -9.46 8.46
CA VAL A 154 -11.24 -10.63 8.42
C VAL A 154 -11.34 -11.33 9.79
N ALA A 155 -10.26 -11.29 10.57
CA ALA A 155 -10.23 -11.80 11.93
C ALA A 155 -11.18 -11.04 12.87
N ALA A 156 -11.45 -9.75 12.60
CA ALA A 156 -12.37 -8.92 13.39
C ALA A 156 -13.79 -9.48 13.41
N ALA A 157 -14.25 -10.05 12.28
CA ALA A 157 -15.58 -10.63 12.18
C ALA A 157 -15.77 -11.84 13.10
N LEU A 158 -14.67 -12.52 13.41
CA LEU A 158 -14.60 -13.71 14.26
C LEU A 158 -14.28 -13.37 15.72
N GLU A 159 -14.09 -12.09 16.07
CA GLU A 159 -13.80 -11.69 17.44
C GLU A 159 -15.02 -11.91 18.37
N PRO A 160 -14.77 -12.31 19.63
CA PRO A 160 -15.79 -12.42 20.67
C PRO A 160 -16.55 -11.09 20.86
N GLN A 161 -17.75 -11.16 21.41
CA GLN A 161 -18.52 -9.94 21.68
C GLN A 161 -17.84 -9.08 22.76
N PRO A 162 -18.09 -7.75 22.80
CA PRO A 162 -17.59 -6.89 23.87
C PRO A 162 -17.96 -7.46 25.25
N GLY A 163 -16.96 -7.75 26.07
CA GLY A 163 -17.12 -8.36 27.40
C GLY A 163 -16.70 -9.84 27.49
N GLU A 164 -16.48 -10.53 26.36
CA GLU A 164 -15.88 -11.86 26.34
C GLU A 164 -14.36 -11.77 26.16
N THR A 165 -13.59 -12.30 27.11
CA THR A 165 -12.12 -12.33 26.97
C THR A 165 -11.69 -13.35 25.91
N ARG A 166 -10.63 -13.06 25.14
CA ARG A 166 -10.10 -14.01 24.14
C ARG A 166 -9.63 -15.34 24.75
N PHE A 167 -9.37 -15.41 26.06
CA PHE A 167 -8.99 -16.62 26.77
C PHE A 167 -10.18 -17.53 27.13
N THR A 168 -11.38 -16.98 27.28
CA THR A 168 -12.59 -17.76 27.60
C THR A 168 -13.28 -18.33 26.36
N ALA A 169 -12.99 -17.79 25.17
CA ALA A 169 -13.47 -18.34 23.91
C ALA A 169 -12.51 -19.45 23.43
N ALA A 170 -13.03 -20.67 23.23
CA ALA A 170 -12.29 -21.88 22.81
C ALA A 170 -11.59 -21.80 21.42
N ASN A 171 -11.44 -20.62 20.82
CA ASN A 171 -11.06 -20.39 19.42
C ASN A 171 -9.74 -19.62 19.23
N ALA A 172 -8.96 -19.37 20.28
CA ALA A 172 -7.65 -18.74 20.13
C ALA A 172 -6.69 -19.70 19.37
N THR A 173 -6.32 -19.35 18.14
CA THR A 173 -5.35 -20.13 17.36
C THR A 173 -3.98 -20.04 18.05
N PRO A 174 -3.32 -21.17 18.40
CA PRO A 174 -2.11 -21.16 19.23
C PRO A 174 -0.98 -20.27 18.71
N GLY A 175 -0.83 -20.16 17.38
CA GLY A 175 0.22 -19.36 16.75
C GLY A 175 0.00 -17.83 16.76
N THR A 176 -1.23 -17.36 16.98
CA THR A 176 -1.55 -15.91 16.99
C THR A 176 -1.14 -15.25 18.32
N VAL A 177 -1.08 -16.00 19.41
CA VAL A 177 -0.84 -15.44 20.75
C VAL A 177 0.59 -14.93 20.92
N MET A 178 1.56 -15.44 20.15
CA MET A 178 2.98 -15.03 20.19
C MET A 178 3.23 -13.58 19.74
N TYR A 179 2.27 -12.96 19.06
CA TYR A 179 2.38 -11.59 18.53
C TYR A 179 1.25 -10.71 19.06
N MET A 180 0.46 -11.21 20.02
CA MET A 180 -0.77 -10.55 20.48
C MET A 180 -0.43 -9.40 21.43
N PRO A 181 -0.87 -8.17 21.13
CA PRO A 181 -0.69 -7.06 22.05
C PRO A 181 -1.56 -7.20 23.30
N PRO A 182 -1.12 -6.71 24.48
CA PRO A 182 -1.84 -6.88 25.75
C PRO A 182 -3.29 -6.38 25.69
N GLU A 183 -3.51 -5.21 25.09
CA GLU A 183 -4.83 -4.59 25.01
C GLU A 183 -5.82 -5.37 24.12
N GLN A 184 -5.33 -6.11 23.12
CA GLN A 184 -6.18 -6.93 22.26
C GLN A 184 -6.75 -8.14 23.00
N ALA A 185 -6.03 -8.67 24.00
CA ALA A 185 -6.49 -9.81 24.78
C ALA A 185 -7.73 -9.47 25.65
N VAL A 186 -7.87 -8.19 26.00
CA VAL A 186 -9.02 -7.62 26.74
C VAL A 186 -10.02 -6.91 25.82
N GLY A 187 -9.89 -7.06 24.50
CA GLY A 187 -10.84 -6.56 23.50
C GLY A 187 -10.71 -5.08 23.13
N GLN A 188 -9.57 -4.44 23.42
CA GLN A 188 -9.30 -3.02 23.16
C GLN A 188 -8.30 -2.82 22.02
N THR A 189 -8.63 -3.33 20.83
CA THR A 189 -7.73 -3.23 19.66
C THR A 189 -7.74 -1.83 19.05
N VAL A 190 -6.56 -1.24 18.89
CA VAL A 190 -6.33 0.11 18.36
C VAL A 190 -5.22 0.09 17.29
N PRO A 191 -5.00 1.14 16.47
CA PRO A 191 -3.89 1.17 15.51
C PRO A 191 -2.51 0.87 16.12
N ALA A 192 -2.27 1.32 17.35
CA ALA A 192 -1.04 1.02 18.10
C ALA A 192 -0.87 -0.47 18.43
N SER A 193 -1.94 -1.28 18.42
CA SER A 193 -1.89 -2.73 18.58
C SER A 193 -1.12 -3.40 17.43
N ASP A 194 -1.34 -2.96 16.19
CA ASP A 194 -0.58 -3.47 15.04
C ASP A 194 0.91 -3.12 15.13
N LEU A 195 1.24 -1.97 15.74
CA LEU A 195 2.63 -1.55 15.94
C LEU A 195 3.35 -2.48 16.91
N TYR A 196 2.69 -2.90 17.98
CA TYR A 196 3.25 -3.88 18.90
C TYR A 196 3.53 -5.22 18.21
N SER A 197 2.55 -5.73 17.46
CA SER A 197 2.74 -6.95 16.68
C SER A 197 3.88 -6.80 15.65
N LEU A 198 4.03 -5.63 15.03
CA LEU A 198 5.15 -5.32 14.15
C LEU A 198 6.49 -5.29 14.89
N GLY A 199 6.49 -4.81 16.15
CA GLY A 199 7.63 -4.90 17.06
C GLY A 199 8.05 -6.34 17.33
N CYS A 200 7.09 -7.24 17.60
CA CYS A 200 7.35 -8.67 17.77
C CYS A 200 7.93 -9.28 16.49
N VAL A 201 7.37 -8.95 15.33
CA VAL A 201 7.88 -9.38 14.02
C VAL A 201 9.31 -8.88 13.82
N LEU A 202 9.60 -7.59 14.01
CA LEU A 202 10.95 -7.05 13.84
C LEU A 202 11.95 -7.70 14.80
N TYR A 203 11.56 -7.93 16.05
CA TYR A 203 12.37 -8.67 17.03
C TYR A 203 12.72 -10.07 16.50
N GLU A 204 11.75 -10.80 15.96
CA GLU A 204 11.98 -12.13 15.39
C GLU A 204 12.81 -12.10 14.11
N LEU A 205 12.59 -11.13 13.22
CA LEU A 205 13.44 -10.95 12.03
C LEU A 205 14.90 -10.74 12.43
N LEU A 206 15.13 -10.05 13.54
CA LEU A 206 16.46 -9.80 14.06
C LEU A 206 17.02 -10.97 14.87
N THR A 207 16.24 -11.73 15.61
CA THR A 207 16.81 -12.75 16.53
C THR A 207 16.56 -14.19 16.10
N GLY A 208 15.68 -14.41 15.12
CA GLY A 208 15.19 -15.72 14.71
C GLY A 208 14.12 -16.31 15.64
N ALA A 209 13.74 -15.62 16.71
CA ALA A 209 12.69 -16.05 17.64
C ALA A 209 11.84 -14.85 18.12
N PRO A 210 10.55 -15.04 18.43
CA PRO A 210 9.73 -13.97 19.01
C PRO A 210 10.27 -13.52 20.38
N PRO A 211 9.92 -12.31 20.86
CA PRO A 211 10.42 -11.79 22.13
C PRO A 211 9.98 -12.64 23.33
N PHE A 212 8.78 -13.23 23.25
CA PHE A 212 8.23 -14.10 24.27
C PHE A 212 7.77 -15.42 23.65
N ALA A 213 7.98 -16.51 24.38
CA ALA A 213 7.54 -17.85 24.00
C ALA A 213 7.20 -18.64 25.26
N SER A 214 6.04 -19.27 25.27
CA SER A 214 5.59 -20.15 26.34
C SER A 214 4.62 -21.19 25.79
N GLY A 215 4.67 -22.41 26.33
CA GLY A 215 3.71 -23.48 25.99
C GLY A 215 2.30 -23.23 26.55
N SER A 216 2.11 -22.23 27.40
CA SER A 216 0.83 -21.86 27.98
C SER A 216 0.42 -20.47 27.52
N HIS A 217 -0.77 -20.36 26.91
CA HIS A 217 -1.33 -19.09 26.44
C HIS A 217 -1.48 -18.06 27.56
N PHE A 218 -1.82 -18.50 28.77
CA PHE A 218 -1.94 -17.63 29.93
C PHE A 218 -0.59 -17.03 30.34
N PHE A 219 0.45 -17.85 30.43
CA PHE A 219 1.79 -17.36 30.75
C PHE A 219 2.35 -16.47 29.63
N LEU A 220 2.12 -16.83 28.37
CA LEU A 220 2.54 -16.01 27.23
C LEU A 220 1.89 -14.62 27.27
N TYR A 221 0.61 -14.55 27.60
CA TYR A 221 -0.08 -13.28 27.81
C TYR A 221 0.52 -12.47 28.96
N HIS A 222 0.78 -13.12 30.11
CA HIS A 222 1.44 -12.45 31.24
C HIS A 222 2.77 -11.83 30.81
N GLN A 223 3.58 -12.54 30.02
CA GLN A 223 4.83 -12.03 29.47
C GLN A 223 4.61 -10.79 28.58
N HIS A 224 3.65 -10.87 27.65
CA HIS A 224 3.30 -9.73 26.81
C HIS A 224 2.83 -8.53 27.64
N ALA A 225 2.03 -8.74 28.68
CA ALA A 225 1.42 -7.69 29.50
C ALA A 225 2.36 -7.07 30.54
N HIS A 226 3.27 -7.85 31.12
CA HIS A 226 3.99 -7.45 32.34
C HIS A 226 5.51 -7.60 32.26
N ASP A 227 6.01 -8.66 31.62
CA ASP A 227 7.45 -8.93 31.64
C ASP A 227 8.20 -7.92 30.75
N PRO A 228 9.40 -7.46 31.16
CA PRO A 228 10.23 -6.64 30.30
C PRO A 228 10.61 -7.39 29.02
N VAL A 229 10.72 -6.67 27.91
CA VAL A 229 11.17 -7.25 26.64
C VAL A 229 12.63 -7.70 26.80
N PRO A 230 13.01 -8.94 26.45
CA PRO A 230 14.38 -9.37 26.56
C PRO A 230 15.29 -8.49 25.69
N PRO A 231 16.35 -7.87 26.25
CA PRO A 231 17.15 -6.88 25.54
C PRO A 231 17.71 -7.41 24.23
N LEU A 232 17.45 -6.70 23.13
CA LEU A 232 17.85 -7.15 21.78
C LEU A 232 19.38 -7.30 21.66
N ALA A 233 20.14 -6.48 22.39
CA ALA A 233 21.59 -6.50 22.41
C ALA A 233 22.19 -7.79 23.00
N GLU A 234 21.45 -8.48 23.87
CA GLU A 234 21.86 -9.77 24.46
C GLU A 234 21.63 -10.93 23.50
N ARG A 235 20.68 -10.79 22.56
CA ARG A 235 20.33 -11.84 21.59
C ARG A 235 21.02 -11.70 20.24
N ARG A 236 21.32 -10.47 19.83
CA ARG A 236 22.01 -10.20 18.57
C ARG A 236 22.95 -9.01 18.64
N HIS A 237 24.23 -9.30 18.41
CA HIS A 237 25.25 -8.28 18.21
C HIS A 237 25.11 -7.59 16.83
N GLY A 238 25.60 -6.35 16.74
CA GLY A 238 25.63 -5.59 15.50
C GLY A 238 24.31 -4.91 15.09
N VAL A 239 23.27 -4.94 15.94
CA VAL A 239 22.05 -4.15 15.72
C VAL A 239 22.29 -2.69 16.11
N PRO A 240 22.10 -1.71 15.19
CA PRO A 240 22.29 -0.29 15.49
C PRO A 240 21.43 0.18 16.67
N ALA A 241 21.96 1.11 17.48
CA ALA A 241 21.28 1.62 18.67
C ALA A 241 19.88 2.18 18.37
N GLY A 242 19.73 2.95 17.29
CA GLY A 242 18.42 3.51 16.91
C GLY A 242 17.39 2.45 16.51
N LEU A 243 17.82 1.33 15.93
CA LEU A 243 16.91 0.23 15.57
C LEU A 243 16.50 -0.56 16.83
N ARG A 244 17.42 -0.74 17.79
CA ARG A 244 17.09 -1.29 19.11
C ARG A 244 16.04 -0.44 19.83
N ALA A 245 16.25 0.87 19.86
CA ALA A 245 15.29 1.81 20.44
C ALA A 245 13.93 1.82 19.71
N LEU A 246 13.89 1.55 18.41
CA LEU A 246 12.62 1.37 17.68
C LEU A 246 11.90 0.09 18.12
N VAL A 247 12.60 -1.03 18.27
CA VAL A 247 12.02 -2.29 18.76
C VAL A 247 11.47 -2.13 20.17
N GLU A 248 12.24 -1.50 21.06
CA GLU A 248 11.83 -1.20 22.44
C GLU A 248 10.56 -0.34 22.46
N ALA A 249 10.54 0.78 21.71
CA ALA A 249 9.37 1.65 21.63
C ALA A 249 8.12 0.95 21.05
N LEU A 250 8.27 0.09 20.04
CA LEU A 250 7.15 -0.67 19.49
C LEU A 250 6.57 -1.67 20.51
N LEU A 251 7.42 -2.25 21.36
CA LEU A 251 7.06 -3.27 22.34
C LEU A 251 6.70 -2.70 23.72
N GLU A 252 6.51 -1.38 23.82
CA GLU A 252 5.97 -0.75 25.02
C GLU A 252 4.60 -1.32 25.35
N LYS A 253 4.36 -1.52 26.65
CA LYS A 253 3.18 -2.26 27.11
C LYS A 253 1.90 -1.46 26.89
N LYS A 254 1.96 -0.16 27.18
CA LYS A 254 0.85 0.76 26.97
C LYS A 254 0.82 1.25 25.52
N PRO A 255 -0.34 1.23 24.84
CA PRO A 255 -0.46 1.72 23.47
C PRO A 255 0.01 3.16 23.27
N GLU A 256 -0.22 4.03 24.24
CA GLU A 256 0.14 5.46 24.21
C GLU A 256 1.64 5.74 24.32
N ASP A 257 2.43 4.78 24.82
CA ASP A 257 3.88 4.90 24.94
C ASP A 257 4.62 4.42 23.66
N ARG A 258 3.88 3.89 22.68
CA ARG A 258 4.40 3.43 21.38
C ARG A 258 4.53 4.61 20.39
N PRO A 259 5.23 4.43 19.25
CA PRO A 259 5.26 5.44 18.19
C PRO A 259 3.86 5.91 17.79
N ALA A 260 3.72 7.20 17.48
CA ALA A 260 2.41 7.83 17.31
C ALA A 260 1.64 7.32 16.09
N SER A 261 2.34 6.76 15.10
CA SER A 261 1.73 6.19 13.90
C SER A 261 2.64 5.18 13.19
N ALA A 262 2.05 4.34 12.35
CA ALA A 262 2.81 3.47 11.46
C ALA A 262 3.69 4.25 10.46
N ALA A 263 3.29 5.46 10.06
CA ALA A 263 4.10 6.32 9.20
C ALA A 263 5.40 6.77 9.89
N GLU A 264 5.36 7.05 11.20
CA GLU A 264 6.56 7.33 12.00
C GLU A 264 7.50 6.12 12.03
N VAL A 265 6.94 4.92 12.22
CA VAL A 265 7.70 3.66 12.22
C VAL A 265 8.39 3.43 10.87
N ALA A 266 7.67 3.64 9.77
CA ALA A 266 8.23 3.54 8.42
C ALA A 266 9.40 4.50 8.23
N LEU A 267 9.23 5.78 8.59
CA LEU A 267 10.27 6.80 8.50
C LEU A 267 11.52 6.41 9.31
N ARG A 268 11.33 5.95 10.56
CA ARG A 268 12.45 5.53 11.42
C ARG A 268 13.17 4.32 10.84
N ALA A 269 12.43 3.28 10.44
CA ALA A 269 12.99 2.05 9.86
C ALA A 269 13.75 2.30 8.55
N ALA A 270 13.34 3.30 7.75
CA ALA A 270 14.00 3.67 6.50
C ALA A 270 15.49 4.04 6.65
N THR A 271 15.91 4.48 7.84
CA THR A 271 17.31 4.78 8.16
C THR A 271 18.24 3.59 7.93
N TRP A 272 17.75 2.36 8.13
CA TRP A 272 18.54 1.13 8.00
C TRP A 272 18.09 0.24 6.85
N ALA A 273 16.97 0.55 6.21
CA ALA A 273 16.57 -0.10 4.98
C ALA A 273 17.59 0.24 3.86
N PRO A 274 17.86 -0.66 2.91
CA PRO A 274 18.54 -0.25 1.70
C PRO A 274 17.73 0.90 1.07
N PRO A 275 18.40 1.87 0.42
CA PRO A 275 17.68 2.85 -0.37
C PRO A 275 16.73 2.08 -1.27
N ALA A 276 15.45 2.45 -1.25
CA ALA A 276 14.47 1.78 -2.08
C ALA A 276 15.06 1.74 -3.49
N PRO A 277 15.21 0.55 -4.12
CA PRO A 277 15.53 0.55 -5.53
C PRO A 277 14.50 1.49 -6.15
N ALA A 278 14.97 2.52 -6.87
CA ALA A 278 14.07 3.38 -7.65
C ALA A 278 13.07 2.42 -8.24
N ARG A 279 11.78 2.55 -7.84
CA ARG A 279 10.73 1.60 -8.24
C ARG A 279 11.05 1.30 -9.70
N PRO A 280 11.23 0.04 -10.13
CA PRO A 280 11.14 -0.21 -11.54
C PRO A 280 9.75 0.32 -11.87
N THR A 281 9.70 1.55 -12.38
CA THR A 281 8.66 1.98 -13.28
C THR A 281 8.79 0.89 -14.31
N ASN A 282 7.98 -0.15 -14.18
CA ASN A 282 7.71 -1.06 -15.26
C ASN A 282 7.56 -0.10 -16.43
N PRO A 283 8.51 -0.04 -17.39
CA PRO A 283 8.61 1.09 -18.27
C PRO A 283 7.21 1.23 -18.81
N VAL A 284 6.53 2.32 -18.45
CA VAL A 284 5.22 2.60 -19.00
C VAL A 284 5.60 2.84 -20.43
N ILE A 285 5.56 1.79 -21.24
CA ILE A 285 5.78 1.88 -22.67
C ILE A 285 4.58 2.72 -23.06
N PRO A 286 4.78 4.04 -23.29
CA PRO A 286 3.65 4.91 -23.52
C PRO A 286 2.94 4.34 -24.73
N HIS A 287 1.61 4.32 -24.71
CA HIS A 287 0.86 3.79 -25.84
C HIS A 287 1.43 4.37 -27.14
N PRO A 288 1.83 3.56 -28.15
CA PRO A 288 2.67 4.02 -29.26
C PRO A 288 2.07 5.22 -30.02
N ARG A 289 0.73 5.28 -30.09
CA ARG A 289 0.02 6.41 -30.69
C ARG A 289 0.20 7.74 -29.95
N LEU A 290 0.43 7.76 -28.64
CA LEU A 290 0.67 9.01 -27.91
C LEU A 290 1.91 9.74 -28.44
N ALA A 291 2.99 9.00 -28.67
CA ALA A 291 4.22 9.57 -29.22
C ALA A 291 4.03 10.12 -30.65
N GLU A 292 3.19 9.48 -31.46
CA GLU A 292 2.84 9.94 -32.81
C GLU A 292 2.02 11.24 -32.76
N ILE A 293 0.98 11.29 -31.92
CA ILE A 293 0.13 12.46 -31.76
C ILE A 293 0.93 13.64 -31.17
N ASP A 294 1.84 13.39 -30.24
CA ASP A 294 2.73 14.42 -29.68
C ASP A 294 3.70 14.99 -30.71
N ARG A 295 4.19 14.17 -31.65
CA ARG A 295 4.99 14.67 -32.78
C ARG A 295 4.14 15.54 -33.69
N LEU A 296 2.91 15.11 -33.98
CA LEU A 296 1.97 15.88 -34.79
C LEU A 296 1.68 17.24 -34.16
N ARG A 297 1.39 17.29 -32.87
CA ARG A 297 1.22 18.54 -32.10
C ARG A 297 2.46 19.44 -32.21
N ARG A 298 3.65 18.90 -31.93
CA ARG A 298 4.92 19.64 -31.98
C ARG A 298 5.30 20.11 -33.39
N SER A 299 4.82 19.43 -34.43
CA SER A 299 4.99 19.83 -35.83
C SER A 299 4.08 20.98 -36.29
N GLY A 300 3.29 21.58 -35.37
CA GLY A 300 2.44 22.72 -35.68
C GLY A 300 1.04 22.37 -36.18
N HIS A 301 0.55 21.16 -35.91
CA HIS A 301 -0.80 20.71 -36.31
C HIS A 301 -1.74 20.48 -35.09
N PRO A 302 -1.98 21.50 -34.25
CA PRO A 302 -2.70 21.31 -32.98
C PRO A 302 -4.17 20.91 -33.16
N ALA A 303 -4.87 21.40 -34.18
CA ALA A 303 -6.27 21.04 -34.41
C ALA A 303 -6.45 19.55 -34.75
N ARG A 304 -5.53 19.01 -35.56
CA ARG A 304 -5.52 17.59 -35.91
C ARG A 304 -5.09 16.72 -34.73
N ALA A 305 -4.06 17.15 -33.98
CA ALA A 305 -3.63 16.44 -32.78
C ALA A 305 -4.73 16.42 -31.70
N LEU A 306 -5.49 17.51 -31.55
CA LEU A 306 -6.65 17.57 -30.65
C LEU A 306 -7.66 16.46 -30.94
N GLN A 307 -8.02 16.30 -32.23
CA GLN A 307 -8.93 15.27 -32.67
C GLN A 307 -8.37 13.86 -32.38
N GLU A 308 -7.11 13.61 -32.74
CA GLU A 308 -6.48 12.31 -32.52
C GLU A 308 -6.35 11.93 -31.04
N TYR A 309 -6.12 12.89 -30.15
CA TYR A 309 -6.18 12.63 -28.70
C TYR A 309 -7.59 12.26 -28.25
N GLY A 310 -8.63 12.95 -28.76
CA GLY A 310 -10.02 12.63 -28.49
C GLY A 310 -10.39 11.22 -28.94
N ASP A 311 -10.02 10.86 -30.17
CA ASP A 311 -10.27 9.54 -30.75
C ASP A 311 -9.52 8.44 -29.99
N LEU A 312 -8.28 8.70 -29.57
CA LEU A 312 -7.49 7.75 -28.78
C LEU A 312 -8.16 7.47 -27.42
N MET A 313 -8.63 8.51 -26.72
CA MET A 313 -9.32 8.37 -25.44
C MET A 313 -10.68 7.68 -25.57
N ALA A 314 -11.38 7.86 -26.69
CA ALA A 314 -12.68 7.24 -26.94
C ALA A 314 -12.58 5.77 -27.40
N GLY A 315 -11.54 5.43 -28.15
CA GLY A 315 -11.46 4.14 -28.86
C GLY A 315 -10.47 3.11 -28.30
N ALA A 316 -9.50 3.52 -27.49
CA ALA A 316 -8.44 2.63 -26.99
C ALA A 316 -8.59 2.31 -25.49
N ARG A 317 -8.22 1.08 -25.12
CA ARG A 317 -8.00 0.73 -23.71
C ARG A 317 -6.63 1.27 -23.28
N LEU A 318 -6.63 2.47 -22.70
CA LEU A 318 -5.44 3.14 -22.20
C LEU A 318 -5.19 2.80 -20.72
N GLY A 319 -3.92 2.69 -20.34
CA GLY A 319 -3.55 2.71 -18.92
C GLY A 319 -3.83 4.08 -18.29
N ARG A 320 -4.00 4.13 -16.97
CA ARG A 320 -4.36 5.38 -16.26
C ARG A 320 -3.36 6.52 -16.49
N ALA A 321 -2.06 6.20 -16.59
CA ALA A 321 -1.03 7.18 -16.93
C ALA A 321 -1.15 7.70 -18.38
N ASP A 322 -1.44 6.81 -19.35
CA ASP A 322 -1.66 7.19 -20.75
C ASP A 322 -2.92 8.06 -20.93
N VAL A 323 -3.97 7.80 -20.15
CA VAL A 323 -5.17 8.66 -20.11
C VAL A 323 -4.81 10.07 -19.67
N LEU A 324 -4.02 10.21 -18.59
CA LEU A 324 -3.60 11.53 -18.11
C LEU A 324 -2.69 12.25 -19.12
N ALA A 325 -1.78 11.52 -19.76
CA ALA A 325 -0.95 12.07 -20.83
C ALA A 325 -1.78 12.52 -22.04
N ALA A 326 -2.77 11.73 -22.46
CA ALA A 326 -3.69 12.08 -23.55
C ALA A 326 -4.52 13.33 -23.21
N ARG A 327 -5.07 13.40 -21.99
CA ARG A 327 -5.84 14.56 -21.51
C ARG A 327 -5.00 15.83 -21.46
N ALA A 328 -3.76 15.74 -20.95
CA ALA A 328 -2.83 16.86 -20.98
C ALA A 328 -2.53 17.32 -22.42
N GLY A 329 -2.18 16.39 -23.31
CA GLY A 329 -1.91 16.68 -24.72
C GLY A 329 -3.12 17.31 -25.44
N HIS A 330 -4.31 16.80 -25.17
CA HIS A 330 -5.58 17.36 -25.67
C HIS A 330 -5.78 18.80 -25.18
N ALA A 331 -5.64 19.04 -23.87
CA ALA A 331 -5.78 20.38 -23.28
C ALA A 331 -4.76 21.38 -23.85
N LEU A 332 -3.51 20.96 -24.06
CA LEU A 332 -2.49 21.80 -24.69
C LEU A 332 -2.89 22.19 -26.12
N CYS A 333 -3.38 21.24 -26.91
CA CYS A 333 -3.89 21.53 -28.26
C CYS A 333 -5.06 22.52 -28.21
N ALA A 334 -6.02 22.31 -27.30
CA ALA A 334 -7.16 23.19 -27.09
C ALA A 334 -6.71 24.63 -26.77
N GLY A 335 -5.72 24.77 -25.89
CA GLY A 335 -5.11 26.06 -25.55
C GLY A 335 -4.47 26.74 -26.75
N THR A 336 -3.74 25.99 -27.59
CA THR A 336 -3.10 26.57 -28.79
C THR A 336 -4.09 27.04 -29.86
N ILE A 337 -5.29 26.44 -29.94
CA ILE A 337 -6.34 26.87 -30.86
C ILE A 337 -7.27 27.95 -30.26
N GLY A 338 -6.90 28.53 -29.12
CA GLY A 338 -7.58 29.67 -28.51
C GLY A 338 -8.53 29.31 -27.35
N ARG A 339 -8.73 28.03 -27.03
CA ARG A 339 -9.58 27.59 -25.89
C ARG A 339 -8.81 27.63 -24.57
N THR A 340 -8.27 28.79 -24.25
CA THR A 340 -7.26 28.96 -23.18
C THR A 340 -7.80 28.66 -21.77
N ARG A 341 -9.04 29.08 -21.45
CA ARG A 341 -9.63 28.84 -20.12
C ARG A 341 -9.95 27.36 -19.90
N GLU A 342 -10.59 26.73 -20.88
CA GLU A 342 -10.89 25.28 -20.88
C GLU A 342 -9.61 24.45 -20.71
N ALA A 343 -8.56 24.79 -21.48
CA ALA A 343 -7.27 24.13 -21.38
C ALA A 343 -6.64 24.28 -19.98
N LEU A 344 -6.74 25.47 -19.37
CA LEU A 344 -6.18 25.75 -18.06
C LEU A 344 -6.90 24.94 -16.96
N ASP A 345 -8.22 24.86 -17.01
CA ASP A 345 -9.01 24.11 -16.03
C ASP A 345 -8.75 22.60 -16.15
N GLU A 346 -8.68 22.09 -17.38
CA GLU A 346 -8.36 20.69 -17.63
C GLU A 346 -6.93 20.33 -17.17
N LEU A 347 -5.93 21.17 -17.47
CA LEU A 347 -4.55 20.92 -17.01
C LEU A 347 -4.43 20.96 -15.49
N LYS A 348 -5.18 21.82 -14.79
CA LYS A 348 -5.22 21.84 -13.32
C LYS A 348 -5.84 20.54 -12.77
N SER A 349 -6.90 20.05 -13.39
CA SER A 349 -7.51 18.75 -13.05
C SER A 349 -6.52 17.61 -13.26
N VAL A 350 -5.89 17.53 -14.43
CA VAL A 350 -4.88 16.52 -14.76
C VAL A 350 -3.69 16.60 -13.82
N LEU A 351 -3.20 17.79 -13.46
CA LEU A 351 -2.09 17.96 -12.52
C LEU A 351 -2.41 17.37 -11.14
N ALA A 352 -3.62 17.57 -10.63
CA ALA A 352 -4.03 17.01 -9.34
C ALA A 352 -4.00 15.47 -9.37
N GLU A 353 -4.49 14.87 -10.45
CA GLU A 353 -4.49 13.42 -10.64
C GLU A 353 -3.08 12.86 -10.89
N GLN A 354 -2.25 13.53 -11.69
CA GLN A 354 -0.86 13.13 -11.94
C GLN A 354 -0.03 13.14 -10.66
N ARG A 355 -0.18 14.16 -9.80
CA ARG A 355 0.53 14.22 -8.51
C ARG A 355 0.16 13.07 -7.59
N SER A 356 -1.11 12.65 -7.61
CA SER A 356 -1.60 11.53 -6.83
C SER A 356 -1.09 10.18 -7.39
N LEU A 357 -1.10 10.03 -8.72
CA LEU A 357 -0.78 8.77 -9.39
C LEU A 357 0.73 8.53 -9.57
N LEU A 358 1.45 9.55 -10.05
CA LEU A 358 2.85 9.45 -10.48
C LEU A 358 3.82 9.97 -9.41
N GLY A 359 3.32 10.78 -8.47
CA GLY A 359 4.12 11.48 -7.47
C GLY A 359 4.54 12.88 -7.91
N PRO A 360 4.91 13.76 -6.97
CA PRO A 360 5.21 15.17 -7.26
C PRO A 360 6.47 15.40 -8.09
N ASP A 361 7.38 14.43 -8.09
CA ASP A 361 8.69 14.51 -8.75
C ASP A 361 8.69 13.88 -10.15
N ASP A 362 7.53 13.38 -10.62
CA ASP A 362 7.42 12.80 -11.95
C ASP A 362 7.66 13.86 -13.04
N PRO A 363 8.43 13.56 -14.10
CA PRO A 363 8.72 14.55 -15.12
C PRO A 363 7.47 15.07 -15.86
N GLY A 364 6.42 14.25 -16.00
CA GLY A 364 5.14 14.67 -16.57
C GLY A 364 4.39 15.67 -15.69
N VAL A 365 4.55 15.59 -14.37
CA VAL A 365 4.03 16.59 -13.41
C VAL A 365 4.74 17.93 -13.57
N LEU A 366 6.06 17.92 -13.77
CA LEU A 366 6.84 19.13 -14.03
C LEU A 366 6.43 19.79 -15.36
N ASP A 367 6.21 18.99 -16.40
CA ASP A 367 5.76 19.45 -17.71
C ASP A 367 4.36 20.10 -17.64
N THR A 368 3.38 19.45 -16.99
CA THR A 368 2.05 20.03 -16.82
C THR A 368 2.08 21.34 -16.02
N ARG A 369 2.91 21.43 -14.97
CA ARG A 369 3.09 22.67 -14.18
C ARG A 369 3.65 23.81 -15.02
N TYR A 370 4.64 23.53 -15.87
CA TYR A 370 5.21 24.51 -16.78
C TYR A 370 4.15 25.05 -17.74
N GLU A 371 3.35 24.17 -18.34
CA GLU A 371 2.33 24.57 -19.30
C GLU A 371 1.18 25.36 -18.66
N ILE A 372 0.77 25.02 -17.43
CA ILE A 372 -0.17 25.83 -16.64
C ILE A 372 0.40 27.24 -16.45
N ALA A 373 1.68 27.39 -16.11
CA ALA A 373 2.29 28.70 -15.95
C ALA A 373 2.32 29.51 -17.25
N VAL A 374 2.59 28.86 -18.40
CA VAL A 374 2.52 29.48 -19.73
C VAL A 374 1.12 29.99 -20.03
N LEU A 375 0.08 29.19 -19.77
CA LEU A 375 -1.31 29.60 -20.00
C LEU A 375 -1.74 30.72 -19.05
N LEU A 376 -1.37 30.66 -17.76
CA LEU A 376 -1.64 31.73 -16.79
C LEU A 376 -1.03 33.07 -17.23
N ALA A 377 0.23 33.03 -17.70
CA ALA A 377 0.89 34.21 -18.24
C ALA A 377 0.17 34.77 -19.48
N ARG A 378 -0.34 33.90 -20.37
CA ARG A 378 -1.14 34.30 -21.54
C ARG A 378 -2.49 34.89 -21.17
N THR A 379 -3.14 34.40 -20.10
CA THR A 379 -4.42 34.94 -19.62
C THR A 379 -4.26 36.22 -18.80
N GLY A 380 -3.04 36.69 -18.56
CA GLY A 380 -2.75 37.92 -17.82
C GLY A 380 -2.56 37.75 -16.32
N ASP A 381 -2.67 36.52 -15.79
CA ASP A 381 -2.44 36.23 -14.36
C ASP A 381 -0.94 36.02 -14.09
N ARG A 382 -0.20 37.12 -14.22
CA ARG A 382 1.27 37.12 -14.10
C ARG A 382 1.76 36.76 -12.70
N HIS A 383 0.98 37.11 -11.67
CA HIS A 383 1.32 36.80 -10.29
C HIS A 383 1.26 35.29 -10.04
N ALA A 384 0.15 34.62 -10.41
CA ALA A 384 0.04 33.18 -10.25
C ALA A 384 1.06 32.42 -11.11
N ALA A 385 1.31 32.89 -12.34
CA ALA A 385 2.35 32.32 -13.20
C ALA A 385 3.75 32.44 -12.55
N GLY A 386 4.09 33.59 -11.97
CA GLY A 386 5.38 33.83 -11.32
C GLY A 386 5.62 32.92 -10.11
N GLU A 387 4.62 32.78 -9.23
CA GLU A 387 4.71 31.91 -8.05
C GLU A 387 4.88 30.44 -8.44
N LEU A 388 4.13 29.98 -9.45
CA LEU A 388 4.24 28.60 -9.94
C LEU A 388 5.63 28.33 -10.55
N LEU A 389 6.15 29.25 -11.36
CA LEU A 389 7.46 29.14 -12.00
C LEU A 389 8.61 29.15 -11.00
N LYS A 390 8.50 29.95 -9.92
CA LYS A 390 9.49 29.97 -8.85
C LYS A 390 9.63 28.59 -8.20
N ARG A 391 8.51 28.00 -7.76
CA ARG A 391 8.49 26.66 -7.16
C ARG A 391 8.95 25.59 -8.15
N LEU A 392 8.55 25.72 -9.41
CA LEU A 392 8.95 24.77 -10.45
C LEU A 392 10.46 24.84 -10.71
N ALA A 393 11.08 26.02 -10.69
CA ALA A 393 12.53 26.15 -10.87
C ALA A 393 13.33 25.44 -9.77
N ASP A 394 12.88 25.54 -8.51
CA ASP A 394 13.50 24.84 -7.39
C ASP A 394 13.37 23.32 -7.53
N ASP A 395 12.22 22.85 -8.01
CA ASP A 395 11.97 21.43 -8.29
C ASP A 395 12.79 20.92 -9.50
N GLU A 396 12.91 21.70 -10.58
CA GLU A 396 13.72 21.36 -11.76
C GLU A 396 15.20 21.19 -11.37
N ASP A 397 15.75 22.08 -10.53
CA ASP A 397 17.14 22.00 -10.06
C ASP A 397 17.39 20.79 -9.13
N ARG A 398 16.38 20.39 -8.35
CA ARG A 398 16.45 19.25 -7.42
C ARG A 398 16.31 17.90 -8.14
N ILE A 399 15.45 17.83 -9.16
CA ILE A 399 14.98 16.57 -9.75
C ILE A 399 15.69 16.25 -11.06
N LEU A 400 15.94 17.25 -11.91
CA LEU A 400 16.39 17.02 -13.28
C LEU A 400 17.93 17.10 -13.38
N PRO A 401 18.58 16.16 -14.09
CA PRO A 401 20.00 16.28 -14.42
C PRO A 401 20.26 17.55 -15.24
N GLY A 402 21.39 18.22 -15.05
CA GLY A 402 21.74 19.45 -15.80
C GLY A 402 21.82 19.29 -17.33
N THR A 403 21.81 18.06 -17.85
CA THR A 403 21.75 17.74 -19.29
C THR A 403 20.33 17.59 -19.83
N ASP A 404 19.29 17.61 -18.99
CA ASP A 404 17.90 17.50 -19.41
C ASP A 404 17.45 18.81 -20.08
N SER A 405 16.81 18.70 -21.24
CA SER A 405 16.26 19.84 -22.00
C SER A 405 15.26 20.70 -21.22
N ARG A 406 14.70 20.17 -20.12
CA ARG A 406 13.76 20.87 -19.26
C ARG A 406 14.46 21.66 -18.14
N SER A 407 15.71 21.37 -17.80
CA SER A 407 16.41 22.09 -16.73
C SER A 407 16.54 23.59 -17.05
N GLY A 408 16.12 24.41 -16.09
CA GLY A 408 16.25 25.87 -16.15
C GLY A 408 15.21 26.60 -17.02
N ARG A 409 14.27 25.89 -17.66
CA ARG A 409 13.23 26.53 -18.48
C ARG A 409 12.28 27.38 -17.64
N ALA A 410 11.95 26.95 -16.43
CA ALA A 410 11.03 27.69 -15.56
C ALA A 410 11.66 29.01 -15.11
N ARG A 411 12.95 28.97 -14.76
CA ARG A 411 13.74 30.16 -14.40
C ARG A 411 13.85 31.13 -15.58
N ALA A 412 14.13 30.63 -16.78
CA ALA A 412 14.20 31.45 -17.99
C ALA A 412 12.86 32.15 -18.31
N LEU A 413 11.73 31.45 -18.15
CA LEU A 413 10.41 32.05 -18.34
C LEU A 413 10.07 33.08 -17.25
N LEU A 414 10.40 32.77 -15.98
CA LEU A 414 10.21 33.69 -14.86
C LEU A 414 10.97 35.01 -15.07
N ASP A 415 12.21 34.94 -15.54
CA ASP A 415 13.03 36.12 -15.82
C ASP A 415 12.46 36.94 -16.99
N ARG A 416 11.88 36.29 -18.01
CA ARG A 416 11.19 37.00 -19.10
C ARG A 416 9.95 37.72 -18.59
N LEU A 417 9.15 37.09 -17.73
CA LEU A 417 7.95 37.71 -17.16
C LEU A 417 8.30 38.94 -16.31
N ARG A 418 9.42 38.90 -15.58
CA ARG A 418 9.91 40.04 -14.77
C ARG A 418 10.39 41.23 -15.60
N ARG A 419 10.89 41.01 -16.83
CA ARG A 419 11.37 42.09 -17.72
C ARG A 419 10.25 42.81 -18.48
N ILE A 420 9.06 42.22 -18.53
CA ILE A 420 7.89 42.74 -19.26
C ILE A 420 6.89 43.40 -18.29
N ALA A 421 7.14 43.29 -16.98
CA ALA A 421 6.47 44.02 -15.91
C ALA A 421 7.20 45.35 -15.67
#